data_AF-A0A1F6U425-F1
#
_entry.id   AF-A0A1F6U425-F1
#
_cell.length_a   1.000
_cell.length_b   1.000
_cell.length_c   1.000
_cell.angle_alpha   90.00
_cell.angle_beta   90.00
_cell.angle_gamma   90.00
#
_symmetry.space_group_name_H-M   'P 1'
#
loop_
_entity.id
_entity.type
_entity.pdbx_description
1 polymer ?
#
loop_
_entity_poly.entity_id
_entity_poly.type
_entity_poly.pdbx_seq_one_letter_code
_entity_poly.pdbx_strand_id
1 'polypeptide(L)'
;MPPYESDLPANLNVKTRLSSHFLLHTAPLAGTFEADMHVNSVDRRCQKNYRGSVKLGSAAVMVGIPAGQPSYLVFEFSGRSFLTRGTASSSTYATLLTPRSGYQYDVDVAYADKMYSITVYERDPRGGPRREIERRPFSACKPN
;
A
#
# COMPACT_ATOMS: atom_id res chain seq x y z
N MET A 1 11.43 -9.83 4.78
CA MET A 1 11.42 -9.29 3.40
C MET A 1 12.43 -8.15 3.31
N PRO A 2 13.20 -8.00 2.22
CA PRO A 2 14.16 -6.91 2.10
C PRO A 2 13.42 -5.56 2.03
N PRO A 3 13.98 -4.49 2.62
CA PRO A 3 13.38 -3.17 2.56
C PRO A 3 13.36 -2.65 1.12
N TYR A 4 12.35 -1.84 0.79
CA TYR A 4 12.34 -1.09 -0.46
C TYR A 4 13.24 0.14 -0.33
N GLU A 5 14.25 0.21 -1.17
CA GLU A 5 15.17 1.35 -1.27
C GLU A 5 14.97 2.03 -2.62
N SER A 6 14.95 3.36 -2.61
CA SER A 6 14.76 4.17 -3.81
C SER A 6 15.48 5.49 -3.67
N ASP A 7 16.37 5.78 -4.61
CA ASP A 7 17.04 7.07 -4.76
C ASP A 7 16.18 8.09 -5.54
N LEU A 8 14.95 7.69 -5.91
CA LEU A 8 14.03 8.55 -6.64
C LEU A 8 13.39 9.58 -5.71
N PRO A 9 13.05 10.78 -6.22
CA PRO A 9 12.21 11.70 -5.48
C PRO A 9 10.91 11.05 -5.04
N ALA A 10 10.53 11.24 -3.78
CA ALA A 10 9.29 10.71 -3.25
C ALA A 10 8.07 11.31 -3.98
N ASN A 11 7.27 10.44 -4.57
CA ASN A 11 6.06 10.78 -5.31
C ASN A 11 4.84 9.95 -4.88
N LEU A 12 5.01 9.00 -3.96
CA LEU A 12 3.95 8.21 -3.35
C LEU A 12 3.93 8.44 -1.84
N ASN A 13 2.80 8.86 -1.30
CA ASN A 13 2.57 9.11 0.10
C ASN A 13 1.52 8.15 0.64
N VAL A 14 1.91 7.25 1.53
CA VAL A 14 1.01 6.23 2.09
C VAL A 14 0.63 6.64 3.50
N LYS A 15 -0.65 6.91 3.73
CA LYS A 15 -1.22 7.28 5.02
C LYS A 15 -2.05 6.12 5.55
N THR A 16 -1.63 5.57 6.68
CA THR A 16 -2.35 4.49 7.34
C THR A 16 -3.15 5.02 8.52
N ARG A 17 -4.44 4.70 8.56
CA ARG A 17 -5.32 4.90 9.72
C ARG A 17 -5.71 3.54 10.26
N LEU A 18 -5.16 3.22 11.43
CA LEU A 18 -5.51 2.02 12.18
C LEU A 18 -6.49 2.45 13.27
N SER A 19 -7.78 2.20 13.06
CA SER A 19 -8.80 2.39 14.09
C SER A 19 -9.06 1.05 14.76
N SER A 20 -8.41 0.79 15.89
CA SER A 20 -8.87 -0.26 16.80
C SER A 20 -9.95 0.34 17.71
N HIS A 21 -11.21 -0.05 17.51
CA HIS A 21 -12.30 0.27 18.45
C HIS A 21 -12.19 -0.51 19.78
N PHE A 22 -10.98 -0.90 20.21
CA PHE A 22 -10.71 -1.62 21.45
C PHE A 22 -9.96 -0.74 22.46
N LEU A 23 -10.38 0.51 22.59
CA LEU A 23 -9.91 1.45 23.62
C LEU A 23 -10.91 1.58 24.78
N LEU A 24 -11.58 0.49 25.16
CA LEU A 24 -12.31 0.43 26.43
C LEU A 24 -12.07 -0.94 27.10
N HIS A 25 -11.24 -0.86 28.14
CA HIS A 25 -11.12 -1.80 29.27
C HIS A 25 -10.49 -3.18 29.04
N THR A 26 -9.43 -3.41 29.83
CA THR A 26 -8.78 -4.68 30.22
C THR A 26 -7.70 -5.29 29.31
N ALA A 27 -6.47 -5.27 29.83
CA ALA A 27 -5.34 -6.19 29.60
C ALA A 27 -4.73 -6.34 28.17
N PRO A 28 -3.43 -6.63 28.05
CA PRO A 28 -2.74 -6.77 26.77
C PRO A 28 -3.08 -8.12 26.13
N LEU A 29 -4.26 -8.21 25.52
CA LEU A 29 -4.55 -9.19 24.47
C LEU A 29 -4.55 -8.50 23.11
N ALA A 30 -3.70 -7.48 22.96
CA ALA A 30 -3.50 -6.72 21.74
C ALA A 30 -2.88 -7.62 20.68
N GLY A 31 -3.70 -8.14 19.76
CA GLY A 31 -3.19 -8.78 18.56
C GLY A 31 -2.21 -7.87 17.85
N THR A 32 -1.09 -8.41 17.38
CA THR A 32 -0.16 -7.65 16.54
C THR A 32 -0.77 -7.53 15.15
N PHE A 33 -0.93 -6.30 14.68
CA PHE A 33 -1.34 -5.99 13.32
C PHE A 33 -0.15 -5.43 12.57
N GLU A 34 0.22 -6.07 11.48
CA GLU A 34 1.31 -5.64 10.60
C GLU A 34 0.72 -5.36 9.22
N ALA A 35 1.14 -4.24 8.65
CA ALA A 35 0.78 -3.84 7.30
C ALA A 35 2.07 -3.55 6.53
N ASP A 36 2.19 -4.13 5.34
CA ASP A 36 3.33 -3.97 4.46
C ASP A 36 2.85 -3.60 3.06
N MET A 37 3.59 -2.71 2.39
CA MET A 37 3.43 -2.44 0.96
C MET A 37 4.63 -3.01 0.22
N HIS A 38 4.42 -4.01 -0.61
CA HIS A 38 5.41 -4.55 -1.53
C HIS A 38 5.38 -3.79 -2.85
N VAL A 39 6.56 -3.37 -3.29
CA VAL A 39 6.75 -2.67 -4.56
C VAL A 39 7.36 -3.65 -5.55
N ASN A 40 6.69 -3.83 -6.69
CA ASN A 40 7.24 -4.59 -7.81
C ASN A 40 7.35 -3.65 -9.01
N SER A 41 8.49 -3.62 -9.70
CA SER A 41 8.52 -3.05 -11.04
C SER A 41 7.88 -4.03 -12.02
N VAL A 42 7.27 -3.50 -13.08
CA VAL A 42 6.67 -4.31 -14.14
C VAL A 42 7.39 -3.98 -15.44
N ASP A 43 7.92 -4.99 -16.12
CA ASP A 43 8.62 -4.79 -17.38
C ASP A 43 7.67 -4.76 -18.59
N ARG A 44 8.23 -4.60 -19.80
CA ARG A 44 7.48 -4.57 -21.06
C ARG A 44 6.82 -5.91 -21.41
N ARG A 45 7.26 -7.02 -20.79
CA ARG A 45 6.68 -8.35 -20.95
C ARG A 45 5.63 -8.65 -19.88
N CYS A 46 5.23 -7.64 -19.09
CA CYS A 46 4.34 -7.80 -17.95
C CYS A 46 4.86 -8.83 -16.92
N GLN A 47 6.16 -8.83 -16.66
CA GLN A 47 6.76 -9.61 -15.57
C GLN A 47 6.94 -8.73 -14.34
N LYS A 48 6.57 -9.27 -13.17
CA LYS A 48 6.76 -8.62 -11.87
C LYS A 48 8.18 -8.87 -11.39
N ASN A 49 8.91 -7.80 -11.14
CA ASN A 49 10.23 -7.85 -10.53
C ASN A 49 10.13 -7.20 -9.16
N TYR A 50 10.23 -8.00 -8.11
CA TYR A 50 10.12 -7.53 -6.74
C TYR A 50 11.27 -6.58 -6.39
N ARG A 51 10.94 -5.43 -5.82
CA ARG A 51 11.92 -4.37 -5.47
C ARG A 51 12.12 -4.20 -3.97
N GLY A 52 11.19 -4.68 -3.14
CA GLY A 52 11.28 -4.60 -1.69
C GLY A 52 9.93 -4.32 -1.03
N SER A 53 9.95 -4.16 0.29
CA SER A 53 8.77 -3.84 1.10
C SER A 53 8.95 -2.56 1.90
N VAL A 54 7.85 -1.85 2.08
CA VAL A 54 7.73 -0.70 2.95
C VAL A 54 6.79 -1.09 4.09
N LYS A 55 7.29 -1.04 5.33
CA LYS A 55 6.44 -1.23 6.51
C LYS A 55 5.50 -0.04 6.67
N LEU A 56 4.21 -0.32 6.78
CA LEU A 56 3.17 0.69 6.97
C LEU A 56 2.83 0.78 8.47
N GLY A 57 3.32 1.84 9.10
CA GLY A 57 3.04 2.16 10.51
C GLY A 57 1.89 3.15 10.67
N SER A 58 1.79 3.78 11.84
CA SER A 58 0.82 4.85 12.14
C SER A 58 1.19 6.20 11.51
N ALA A 59 2.45 6.39 11.11
CA ALA A 59 2.91 7.59 10.43
C ALA A 59 2.78 7.45 8.90
N ALA A 60 2.62 8.59 8.23
CA ALA A 60 2.66 8.63 6.77
C ALA A 60 4.07 8.26 6.27
N VAL A 61 4.14 7.41 5.24
CA VAL A 61 5.41 7.00 4.63
C VAL A 61 5.51 7.57 3.22
N MET A 62 6.64 8.20 2.93
CA MET A 62 6.95 8.74 1.61
C MET A 62 7.86 7.78 0.86
N VAL A 63 7.49 7.44 -0.38
CA VAL A 63 8.16 6.45 -1.21
C VAL A 63 8.35 7.02 -2.61
N GLY A 64 9.55 6.88 -3.17
CA GLY A 64 9.83 7.22 -4.57
C GLY A 64 9.62 6.01 -5.47
N ILE A 65 8.64 6.08 -6.39
CA ILE A 65 8.39 5.05 -7.41
C ILE A 65 8.64 5.60 -8.82
N PRO A 66 9.12 4.80 -9.78
CA PRO A 66 9.55 5.29 -11.09
C PRO A 66 8.38 5.86 -11.89
N ALA A 67 8.52 7.10 -12.36
CA ALA A 67 7.58 7.73 -13.26
C ALA A 67 7.70 7.16 -14.69
N GLY A 68 6.58 7.06 -15.39
CA GLY A 68 6.49 6.55 -16.76
C GLY A 68 6.63 5.02 -16.87
N GLN A 69 6.85 4.31 -15.76
CA GLN A 69 6.99 2.86 -15.73
C GLN A 69 5.90 2.24 -14.83
N PRO A 70 5.29 1.12 -15.23
CA PRO A 70 4.33 0.44 -14.40
C PRO A 70 4.99 -0.15 -13.15
N SER A 71 4.39 0.13 -12.00
CA SER A 71 4.71 -0.47 -10.71
C SER A 71 3.48 -1.22 -10.21
N TYR A 72 3.67 -2.42 -9.69
CA TYR A 72 2.62 -3.21 -9.07
C TYR A 72 2.78 -3.16 -7.56
N LEU A 73 1.85 -2.43 -6.92
CA LEU A 73 1.82 -2.22 -5.48
C LEU A 73 0.92 -3.30 -4.86
N VAL A 74 1.46 -4.05 -3.89
CA VAL A 74 0.72 -5.06 -3.14
C VAL A 74 0.73 -4.67 -1.68
N PHE A 75 -0.44 -4.45 -1.11
CA PHE A 75 -0.64 -4.16 0.29
C PHE A 75 -1.05 -5.46 0.98
N GLU A 76 -0.22 -5.93 1.89
CA GLU A 76 -0.47 -7.12 2.70
C GLU A 76 -0.78 -6.68 4.13
N PHE A 77 -1.86 -7.23 4.69
CA PHE A 77 -2.29 -7.00 6.05
C PHE A 77 -2.31 -8.33 6.78
N SER A 78 -1.59 -8.44 7.88
CA SER A 78 -1.56 -9.63 8.71
C SER A 78 -1.94 -9.30 10.14
N GLY A 79 -2.87 -10.08 10.70
CA GLY A 79 -3.30 -9.96 12.09
C GLY A 79 -3.17 -11.29 12.81
N ARG A 80 -2.60 -11.28 14.02
CA ARG A 80 -2.59 -12.44 14.92
C ARG A 80 -3.53 -12.17 16.09
N SER A 81 -4.60 -12.95 16.22
CA SER A 81 -5.45 -12.94 17.42
C SER A 81 -4.94 -13.94 18.45
N PHE A 82 -4.56 -13.49 19.64
CA PHE A 82 -4.07 -14.35 20.72
C PHE A 82 -5.15 -15.27 21.33
N LEU A 83 -6.44 -14.93 21.17
CA LEU A 83 -7.56 -15.69 21.74
C LEU A 83 -8.00 -16.91 20.92
N THR A 84 -7.68 -16.94 19.64
CA THR A 84 -7.94 -18.09 18.75
C THR A 84 -6.61 -18.74 18.42
N ARG A 85 -6.36 -19.97 18.88
CA ARG A 85 -5.19 -20.76 18.47
C ARG A 85 -5.07 -20.77 16.93
N GLY A 86 -4.22 -19.90 16.39
CA GLY A 86 -3.53 -20.12 15.12
C GLY A 86 -4.12 -19.57 13.81
N THR A 87 -5.30 -18.93 13.76
CA THR A 87 -5.79 -18.39 12.48
C THR A 87 -5.24 -16.98 12.24
N ALA A 88 -4.07 -16.90 11.60
CA ALA A 88 -3.59 -15.65 11.03
C ALA A 88 -4.48 -15.28 9.84
N SER A 89 -5.20 -14.17 9.92
CA SER A 89 -5.89 -13.62 8.75
C SER A 89 -4.90 -12.77 7.96
N SER A 90 -4.55 -13.21 6.75
CA SER A 90 -3.84 -12.38 5.77
C SER A 90 -4.85 -11.88 4.73
N SER A 91 -4.82 -10.59 4.46
CA SER A 91 -5.61 -9.94 3.42
C SER A 91 -4.71 -9.16 2.50
N THR A 92 -4.96 -9.25 1.19
CA THR A 92 -4.14 -8.57 0.19
C THR A 92 -4.98 -7.68 -0.72
N TYR A 93 -4.52 -6.45 -0.90
CA TYR A 93 -4.98 -5.56 -1.95
C TYR A 93 -3.82 -5.32 -2.91
N ALA A 94 -4.11 -5.18 -4.20
CA ALA A 94 -3.08 -4.86 -5.15
C ALA A 94 -3.60 -4.02 -6.30
N THR A 95 -2.75 -3.15 -6.82
CA THR A 95 -3.05 -2.28 -7.96
C THR A 95 -1.82 -2.07 -8.84
N LEU A 96 -2.06 -2.01 -10.15
CA LEU A 96 -1.09 -1.59 -11.16
C LEU A 96 -1.16 -0.07 -11.32
N LEU A 97 -0.07 0.62 -11.01
CA LEU A 97 0.05 2.07 -11.10
C LEU A 97 1.15 2.44 -12.09
N THR A 98 0.89 3.41 -12.97
CA THR A 98 1.93 4.02 -13.82
C THR A 98 2.01 5.49 -13.47
N PRO A 99 2.93 5.87 -12.56
CA PRO A 99 3.05 7.24 -12.10
C PRO A 99 3.40 8.18 -13.25
N ARG A 100 2.72 9.32 -13.34
CA ARG A 100 2.98 10.35 -14.34
C ARG A 100 4.08 11.28 -13.82
N SER A 101 4.94 11.74 -14.72
CA SER A 101 6.02 12.67 -14.36
C SER A 101 5.45 13.97 -13.78
N GLY A 102 5.96 14.39 -12.63
CA GLY A 102 5.51 15.58 -11.90
C GLY A 102 4.26 15.40 -11.03
N TYR A 103 3.55 14.28 -11.14
CA TYR A 103 2.36 14.02 -10.32
C TYR A 103 2.76 13.41 -8.96
N GLN A 104 1.93 13.69 -7.95
CA GLN A 104 2.02 13.05 -6.63
C GLN A 104 0.86 12.09 -6.44
N TYR A 105 1.10 11.04 -5.65
CA TYR A 105 0.12 10.01 -5.36
C TYR A 105 -0.07 9.90 -3.85
N ASP A 106 -1.32 9.85 -3.40
CA ASP A 106 -1.66 9.50 -2.02
C ASP A 106 -2.34 8.15 -1.99
N VAL A 107 -2.02 7.37 -0.97
CA VAL A 107 -2.74 6.15 -0.65
C VAL A 107 -3.28 6.28 0.76
N ASP A 108 -4.60 6.36 0.86
CA ASP A 108 -5.27 6.30 2.16
C ASP A 108 -5.57 4.82 2.44
N VAL A 109 -4.90 4.28 3.46
CA VAL A 109 -5.08 2.91 3.95
C VAL A 109 -5.84 2.98 5.27
N ALA A 110 -7.03 2.40 5.34
CA ALA A 110 -7.82 2.32 6.55
C ALA A 110 -7.99 0.86 6.97
N TYR A 111 -7.78 0.57 8.26
CA TYR A 111 -8.10 -0.72 8.87
C TYR A 111 -8.98 -0.50 10.10
N ALA A 112 -10.18 -1.09 10.07
CA ALA A 112 -11.18 -1.01 11.13
C ALA A 112 -11.96 -2.32 11.16
N ASP A 113 -12.19 -2.89 12.35
CA ASP A 113 -13.10 -4.04 12.54
C ASP A 113 -12.84 -5.23 11.60
N LYS A 114 -11.55 -5.55 11.36
CA LYS A 114 -11.09 -6.61 10.44
C LYS A 114 -11.40 -6.35 8.95
N MET A 115 -11.84 -5.14 8.62
CA MET A 115 -12.02 -4.67 7.26
C MET A 115 -10.90 -3.71 6.89
N TYR A 116 -10.46 -3.76 5.63
CA TYR A 116 -9.50 -2.82 5.07
C TYR A 116 -10.14 -2.06 3.91
N SER A 117 -9.77 -0.79 3.79
CA SER A 117 -10.09 0.04 2.63
C SER A 117 -8.82 0.72 2.17
N ILE A 118 -8.57 0.67 0.86
CA ILE A 118 -7.43 1.34 0.24
C ILE A 118 -7.97 2.18 -0.90
N THR A 119 -7.69 3.48 -0.84
CA THR A 119 -8.02 4.42 -1.90
C THR A 119 -6.75 5.10 -2.39
N VAL A 120 -6.55 5.10 -3.71
CA VAL A 120 -5.39 5.73 -4.35
C VAL A 120 -5.86 7.02 -5.01
N TYR A 121 -5.14 8.11 -4.75
CA TYR A 121 -5.40 9.41 -5.34
C TYR A 121 -4.19 9.90 -6.14
N GLU A 122 -4.44 10.62 -7.23
CA GLU A 122 -3.48 11.40 -7.99
C GLU A 122 -3.67 12.90 -7.68
N ARG A 123 -2.57 13.64 -7.55
CA ARG A 123 -2.56 15.10 -7.43
C ARG A 123 -1.79 15.73 -8.58
N ASP A 124 -2.43 16.71 -9.22
CA ASP A 124 -1.86 17.46 -10.32
C ASP A 124 -0.77 18.44 -9.82
N PRO A 125 0.42 18.50 -10.46
CA PRO A 125 1.47 19.43 -10.08
C PRO A 125 1.06 20.91 -10.15
N ARG A 126 0.06 21.26 -10.97
CA ARG A 126 -0.38 22.64 -11.16
C ARG A 126 -1.29 23.16 -10.05
N GLY A 127 -1.56 22.32 -9.05
CA GLY A 127 -2.53 22.62 -8.01
C GLY A 127 -3.95 22.30 -8.48
N GLY A 128 -4.64 21.44 -7.73
CA GLY A 128 -5.98 20.99 -8.05
C GLY A 128 -6.48 19.98 -7.00
N PRO A 129 -7.78 19.65 -7.01
CA PRO A 129 -8.31 18.62 -6.14
C PRO A 129 -7.65 17.28 -6.44
N ARG A 130 -7.43 16.47 -5.40
CA ARG A 130 -6.99 15.08 -5.57
C ARG A 130 -8.04 14.29 -6.34
N ARG A 131 -7.61 13.48 -7.30
CA ARG A 131 -8.48 12.62 -8.11
C ARG A 131 -8.28 11.18 -7.68
N GLU A 132 -9.35 10.49 -7.32
CA GLU A 132 -9.29 9.05 -7.06
C GLU A 132 -8.98 8.28 -8.36
N ILE A 133 -8.07 7.30 -8.26
CA ILE A 133 -7.69 6.41 -9.35
C ILE A 133 -8.33 5.05 -9.10
N GLU A 134 -9.00 4.54 -10.13
CA GLU A 134 -9.54 3.19 -10.10
C GLU A 134 -8.46 2.13 -9.92
N ARG A 135 -8.74 1.13 -9.09
CA ARG A 135 -7.89 -0.04 -8.92
C ARG A 135 -7.72 -0.76 -10.26
N ARG A 136 -6.47 -0.94 -10.69
CA ARG A 136 -6.17 -1.73 -11.90
C ARG A 136 -5.59 -3.08 -11.51
N PRO A 137 -6.22 -4.21 -11.88
CA PRO A 137 -5.65 -5.53 -11.61
C PRO A 137 -4.40 -5.75 -12.47
N PHE A 138 -3.54 -6.68 -12.06
CA PHE A 138 -2.34 -7.01 -12.84
C PHE A 138 -2.65 -7.50 -14.25
N SER A 139 -3.79 -8.18 -14.44
CA SER A 139 -4.29 -8.64 -15.74
C SER A 139 -4.55 -7.51 -16.74
N ALA A 140 -4.61 -6.25 -16.28
CA ALA A 140 -4.70 -5.09 -17.16
C ALA A 140 -3.35 -4.68 -17.78
N CYS A 141 -2.23 -5.30 -17.38
CA CYS A 141 -0.94 -5.11 -18.05
C CYS A 141 -0.98 -5.76 -19.44
N LYS A 142 -0.56 -5.02 -20.47
CA LYS A 142 -0.43 -5.53 -21.83
C LYS A 142 1.04 -5.47 -22.25
N PRO A 143 1.62 -6.57 -22.76
CA PRO A 143 2.96 -6.56 -23.29
C PRO A 143 3.06 -5.57 -24.47
N ASN A 144 4.17 -4.84 -24.55
CA ASN A 144 4.48 -3.89 -25.62
C ASN A 144 5.82 -4.23 -26.27
#